data_AF-Q5C694-F1
#
_entry.id   AF-Q5C694-F1
#
_cell.length_a   1.000
_cell.length_b   1.000
_cell.length_c   1.000
_cell.angle_alpha   90.00
_cell.angle_beta   90.00
_cell.angle_gamma   90.00
#
_symmetry.space_group_name_H-M   'P 1'
#
loop_
_entity.id
_entity.type
_entity.pdbx_description
1 polymer ?
#
loop_
_entity_poly.entity_id
_entity_poly.type
_entity_poly.pdbx_seq_one_letter_code
_entity_poly.pdbx_strand_id
1 'polypeptide(L)'
;MKPDILFPLSFFRKYQLYIFQVVVVNYKFPAVIGVSSSNCVEISDLTLSMFGSDLPGKFVIQLPSRVIPAKLLRLEIMTPVDQVLLPLLESSLHYRLQMSHVIVGTVQTVRALGDYFRLRSIEA
;
A
#
# COMPACT_ATOMS: atom_id res chain seq x y z
N MET A 1 -0.17 -13.23 -2.43
CA MET A 1 -0.36 -11.77 -2.43
C MET A 1 -1.25 -11.41 -3.62
N LYS A 2 -2.38 -10.74 -3.40
CA LYS A 2 -3.29 -10.33 -4.48
C LYS A 2 -2.77 -9.02 -5.10
N PRO A 3 -2.70 -8.87 -6.44
CA PRO A 3 -2.33 -7.60 -7.04
C PRO A 3 -3.36 -6.50 -6.74
N ASP A 4 -2.86 -5.29 -6.55
CA ASP A 4 -3.65 -4.07 -6.32
C ASP A 4 -4.16 -3.47 -7.65
N ILE A 5 -3.31 -3.56 -8.68
CA ILE A 5 -3.57 -3.05 -10.02
C ILE A 5 -3.24 -4.12 -11.04
N LEU A 6 -4.14 -4.37 -11.99
CA LEU A 6 -3.93 -5.28 -13.10
C LEU A 6 -3.75 -4.46 -14.38
N PHE A 7 -2.67 -4.73 -15.11
CA PHE A 7 -2.42 -4.13 -16.43
C PHE A 7 -2.55 -5.16 -17.54
N PRO A 8 -2.86 -4.73 -18.76
CA PRO A 8 -2.78 -5.58 -19.94
C PRO A 8 -1.36 -6.15 -20.12
N LEU A 9 -1.23 -7.38 -20.61
CA LEU A 9 0.07 -8.01 -20.85
C LEU A 9 0.97 -7.19 -21.80
N SER A 10 0.37 -6.49 -22.77
CA SER A 10 1.07 -5.59 -23.69
C SER A 10 1.77 -4.43 -22.96
N PHE A 11 1.20 -3.95 -21.85
CA PHE A 11 1.78 -2.90 -21.01
C PHE A 11 3.08 -3.37 -20.36
N PHE A 12 3.10 -4.59 -19.81
CA PHE A 12 4.30 -5.19 -19.23
C PHE A 12 5.44 -5.30 -20.25
N ARG A 13 5.12 -5.75 -21.48
CA ARG A 13 6.11 -5.87 -22.56
C ARG A 13 6.66 -4.50 -22.97
N LYS A 14 5.78 -3.50 -23.11
CA LYS A 14 6.15 -2.14 -23.53
C LYS A 14 7.08 -1.45 -22.53
N TYR A 15 6.82 -1.62 -21.23
CA TYR A 15 7.54 -0.94 -20.17
C TYR A 15 8.52 -1.85 -19.40
N GLN A 16 8.75 -3.07 -19.89
CA GLN A 16 9.65 -4.06 -19.30
C GLN A 16 9.38 -4.30 -17.80
N LEU A 17 8.10 -4.41 -17.44
CA LEU A 17 7.67 -4.63 -16.06
C LEU A 17 7.64 -6.12 -15.73
N TYR A 18 7.73 -6.45 -14.46
CA TYR A 18 7.59 -7.81 -13.94
C TYR A 18 6.26 -8.00 -13.22
N ILE A 19 5.67 -9.20 -13.34
CA ILE A 19 4.46 -9.56 -12.61
C ILE A 19 4.79 -9.61 -11.11
N PHE A 20 3.89 -9.09 -10.27
CA PHE A 20 4.08 -8.89 -8.83
C PHE A 20 5.19 -7.88 -8.46
N GLN A 21 5.61 -7.04 -9.41
CA GLN A 21 6.50 -5.94 -9.10
C GLN A 21 5.79 -4.87 -8.26
N VAL A 22 6.54 -4.27 -7.34
CA VAL A 22 6.07 -3.14 -6.54
C VAL A 22 6.24 -1.85 -7.34
N VAL A 23 5.20 -1.03 -7.35
CA VAL A 23 5.20 0.31 -7.96
C VAL A 23 4.67 1.31 -6.95
N VAL A 24 4.96 2.59 -7.17
CA VAL A 24 4.36 3.70 -6.43
C VAL A 24 3.33 4.37 -7.32
N VAL A 25 2.13 4.55 -6.79
CA VAL A 25 1.02 5.19 -7.49
C VAL A 25 0.86 6.62 -7.00
N ASN A 26 0.93 7.58 -7.93
CA ASN A 26 0.78 9.02 -7.66
C ASN A 26 1.63 9.55 -6.49
N TYR A 27 2.81 8.97 -6.28
CA TYR A 27 3.70 9.32 -5.16
C TYR A 27 3.08 9.16 -3.76
N LYS A 28 1.93 8.49 -3.64
CA LYS A 28 1.16 8.42 -2.39
C LYS A 28 1.27 7.07 -1.71
N PHE A 29 1.13 5.97 -2.44
CA PHE A 29 1.15 4.64 -1.84
C PHE A 29 1.82 3.60 -2.75
N PRO A 30 2.38 2.54 -2.16
CA PRO A 30 2.90 1.40 -2.91
C PRO A 30 1.76 0.47 -3.34
N ALA A 31 1.89 -0.12 -4.51
CA ALA A 31 0.95 -1.08 -5.06
C ALA A 31 1.71 -2.22 -5.74
N VAL A 32 1.14 -3.42 -5.74
CA VAL A 32 1.67 -4.56 -6.47
C VAL A 32 0.88 -4.80 -7.73
N ILE A 33 1.59 -4.95 -8.85
CA ILE A 33 0.99 -5.02 -10.17
C ILE A 33 0.83 -6.47 -10.64
N GLY A 34 -0.23 -6.75 -11.39
CA GLY A 34 -0.52 -8.05 -11.97
C GLY A 34 -1.02 -7.94 -13.40
N VAL A 35 -1.31 -9.08 -14.02
CA VAL A 35 -1.79 -9.13 -15.41
C VAL A 35 -3.31 -9.21 -15.43
N SER A 36 -3.94 -8.33 -16.19
CA SER A 36 -5.38 -8.37 -16.47
C SER A 36 -5.70 -9.41 -17.55
N SER A 37 -6.80 -10.12 -17.37
CA SER A 37 -7.38 -11.03 -18.36
C SER A 37 -8.24 -10.31 -19.41
N SER A 38 -8.69 -9.08 -19.14
CA SER A 38 -9.66 -8.34 -19.96
C SER A 38 -9.02 -7.35 -20.96
N ASN A 39 -7.68 -7.28 -21.01
CA ASN A 39 -6.91 -6.29 -21.77
C ASN A 39 -7.23 -4.82 -21.37
N CYS A 40 -7.87 -4.62 -20.22
CA CYS A 40 -8.10 -3.33 -19.60
C CYS A 40 -7.20 -3.14 -18.37
N VAL A 41 -7.12 -1.92 -17.87
CA VAL A 41 -6.53 -1.65 -16.56
C VAL A 41 -7.62 -1.84 -15.52
N GLU A 42 -7.37 -2.66 -14.51
CA GLU A 42 -8.29 -2.91 -13.41
C GLU A 42 -7.60 -2.52 -12.10
N ILE A 43 -8.32 -1.86 -11.20
CA ILE A 43 -7.80 -1.42 -9.90
C ILE A 43 -8.78 -1.93 -8.85
N SER A 44 -8.27 -2.47 -7.75
CA SER A 44 -9.13 -2.95 -6.67
C SER A 44 -9.86 -1.78 -5.97
N ASP A 45 -11.10 -2.00 -5.54
CA ASP A 45 -11.86 -1.00 -4.77
C ASP A 45 -11.13 -0.57 -3.49
N LEU A 46 -10.38 -1.50 -2.88
CA LEU A 46 -9.55 -1.21 -1.71
C LEU A 46 -8.45 -0.21 -2.06
N THR A 47 -7.77 -0.39 -3.20
CA THR A 47 -6.74 0.55 -3.69
C THR A 47 -7.35 1.91 -4.06
N LEU A 48 -8.54 1.93 -4.68
CA LEU A 48 -9.26 3.17 -4.98
C LEU A 48 -9.66 3.91 -3.70
N SER A 49 -10.13 3.18 -2.68
CA SER A 49 -10.54 3.76 -1.40
C SER A 49 -9.39 4.49 -0.68
N MET A 50 -8.13 4.12 -0.94
CA MET A 50 -6.96 4.81 -0.36
C MET A 50 -6.79 6.25 -0.87
N PHE A 51 -7.35 6.59 -2.04
CA PHE A 51 -7.38 7.97 -2.51
C PHE A 51 -8.50 8.80 -1.88
N GLY A 52 -9.56 8.16 -1.38
CA GLY A 52 -10.71 8.86 -0.78
C GLY A 52 -11.31 9.90 -1.72
N SER A 53 -11.47 11.14 -1.22
CA SER A 53 -11.94 12.29 -2.00
C SER A 53 -10.94 12.79 -3.05
N ASP A 54 -9.66 12.43 -2.92
CA ASP A 54 -8.58 12.86 -3.82
C ASP A 54 -8.41 11.90 -5.00
N LEU A 55 -9.48 11.20 -5.42
CA LEU A 55 -9.39 10.26 -6.52
C LEU A 55 -8.95 11.01 -7.79
N PRO A 56 -7.77 10.67 -8.33
CA PRO A 56 -7.17 11.43 -9.41
C PRO A 56 -7.81 10.99 -10.74
N GLY A 57 -8.05 11.94 -11.65
CA GLY A 57 -8.49 11.61 -13.01
C GLY A 57 -7.44 10.84 -13.83
N LYS A 58 -6.20 10.78 -13.35
CA LYS A 58 -5.10 10.05 -13.97
C LYS A 58 -4.20 9.38 -12.92
N PHE A 59 -3.84 8.13 -13.15
CA PHE A 59 -2.83 7.42 -12.39
C PHE A 59 -1.47 7.51 -13.06
N VAL A 60 -0.47 7.88 -12.27
CA VAL A 60 0.95 7.89 -12.58
C VAL A 60 1.57 6.74 -11.81
N ILE A 61 2.20 5.82 -12.53
CA ILE A 61 2.83 4.64 -11.98
C ILE A 61 4.33 4.84 -12.07
N GLN A 62 5.04 4.58 -10.98
CA GLN A 62 6.47 4.77 -10.90
C GLN A 62 7.16 3.55 -10.30
N LEU A 63 8.34 3.25 -10.82
CA LEU A 63 9.20 2.28 -10.20
C LEU A 63 9.90 2.91 -9.00
N PRO A 64 9.81 2.30 -7.81
CA PRO A 64 10.59 2.76 -6.67
C PRO A 64 12.09 2.60 -6.98
N SER A 65 12.89 3.56 -6.53
CA SER A 65 14.36 3.50 -6.66
C SER A 65 14.97 2.35 -5.88
N ARG A 66 14.35 1.99 -4.75
CA ARG A 66 14.79 0.90 -3.87
C ARG A 66 13.60 0.29 -3.13
N VAL A 67 13.57 -1.03 -3.06
CA VAL A 67 12.65 -1.80 -2.21
C VAL A 67 13.51 -2.66 -1.29
N ILE A 68 13.32 -2.54 0.02
CA ILE A 68 14.14 -3.24 1.02
C ILE A 68 13.20 -4.02 1.94
N PRO A 69 13.49 -5.30 2.22
CA PRO A 69 12.77 -6.03 3.26
C PRO A 69 13.11 -5.43 4.63
N ALA A 70 12.10 -4.94 5.34
CA ALA A 70 12.24 -4.42 6.69
C ALA A 70 12.10 -5.55 7.72
N LYS A 71 13.05 -5.64 8.65
CA LYS A 71 12.93 -6.55 9.82
C LYS A 71 12.20 -5.89 10.99
N LEU A 72 12.31 -4.57 11.07
CA LEU A 72 11.70 -3.73 12.08
C LEU A 72 11.10 -2.54 11.35
N LEU A 73 9.90 -2.13 11.75
CA LEU A 73 9.23 -0.95 11.22
C LEU A 73 8.78 -0.12 12.41
N ARG A 74 9.31 1.10 12.52
CA ARG A 74 8.86 2.04 13.55
C ARG A 74 7.69 2.84 13.02
N LEU A 75 6.61 2.83 13.78
CA LEU A 75 5.38 3.53 13.48
C LEU A 75 5.11 4.57 14.57
N GLU A 76 4.63 5.73 14.15
CA GLU A 76 4.03 6.73 15.04
C GLU A 76 2.51 6.63 14.89
N ILE A 77 1.81 6.31 15.98
CA ILE A 77 0.35 6.27 16.00
C ILE A 77 -0.14 7.71 16.22
N MET A 78 -0.78 8.28 15.21
CA MET A 78 -1.28 9.67 15.24
C MET A 78 -2.69 9.78 15.81
N THR A 79 -3.48 8.70 15.77
CA THR A 79 -4.79 8.63 16.41
C THR A 79 -4.62 8.37 17.91
N PRO A 80 -5.31 9.09 18.82
CA PRO A 80 -5.29 8.78 20.25
C PRO A 80 -5.71 7.34 20.51
N VAL A 81 -4.95 6.62 21.34
CA VAL A 81 -5.24 5.22 21.71
C VAL A 81 -5.17 5.10 23.23
N ASP A 82 -6.15 4.41 23.80
CA ASP A 82 -6.08 3.98 25.19
C ASP A 82 -4.87 3.07 25.39
N GLN A 83 -4.06 3.34 26.42
CA GLN A 83 -2.87 2.56 26.74
C GLN A 83 -3.19 1.06 26.92
N VAL A 84 -4.39 0.74 27.40
CA VAL A 84 -4.84 -0.65 27.60
C VAL A 84 -4.99 -1.39 26.27
N LEU A 85 -5.29 -0.68 25.17
CA LEU A 85 -5.49 -1.26 23.84
C LEU A 85 -4.20 -1.34 23.00
N LEU A 86 -3.11 -0.68 23.43
CA LEU A 86 -1.86 -0.64 22.67
C LEU A 86 -1.31 -2.04 22.31
N PRO A 87 -1.26 -3.03 23.22
CA PRO A 87 -0.73 -4.36 22.86
C PRO A 87 -1.57 -5.08 21.81
N LEU A 88 -2.90 -4.91 21.85
CA LEU A 88 -3.82 -5.48 20.88
C LEU A 88 -3.68 -4.80 19.51
N LEU A 89 -3.50 -3.48 19.50
CA LEU A 89 -3.27 -2.72 18.29
C LEU A 89 -1.95 -3.13 17.66
N GLU A 90 -0.86 -3.20 18.44
CA GLU A 90 0.46 -3.64 17.98
C GLU A 90 0.40 -5.02 17.33
N SER A 91 -0.26 -5.99 17.98
CA SER A 91 -0.45 -7.35 17.43
C SER A 91 -1.25 -7.32 16.13
N SER A 92 -2.31 -6.51 16.05
CA SER A 92 -3.10 -6.35 14.82
C SER A 92 -2.28 -5.73 13.68
N LEU A 93 -1.47 -4.73 13.99
CA LEU A 93 -0.60 -4.06 13.01
C LEU A 93 0.50 -5.00 12.53
N HIS A 94 1.12 -5.77 13.44
CA HIS A 94 2.15 -6.75 13.07
C HIS A 94 1.62 -7.72 12.02
N TYR A 95 0.44 -8.33 12.26
CA TYR A 95 -0.19 -9.23 11.31
C TYR A 95 -0.54 -8.55 9.98
N ARG A 96 -1.10 -7.34 10.02
CA ARG A 96 -1.56 -6.62 8.81
C ARG A 96 -0.41 -6.12 7.95
N LEU A 97 0.70 -5.72 8.58
CA LEU A 97 1.85 -5.16 7.89
C LEU A 97 2.81 -6.25 7.43
N GLN A 98 2.67 -7.48 7.94
CA GLN A 98 3.38 -8.64 7.44
C GLN A 98 3.03 -8.87 5.96
N MET A 99 4.05 -8.83 5.09
CA MET A 99 3.91 -8.91 3.61
C MET A 99 3.22 -7.71 2.95
N SER A 100 3.15 -6.57 3.65
CA SER A 100 2.73 -5.29 3.05
C SER A 100 3.93 -4.50 2.54
N HIS A 101 3.66 -3.50 1.69
CA HIS A 101 4.65 -2.50 1.31
C HIS A 101 4.26 -1.17 1.95
N VAL A 102 5.25 -0.45 2.43
CA VAL A 102 5.08 0.88 3.05
C VAL A 102 6.14 1.82 2.49
N ILE A 103 5.76 3.10 2.34
CA ILE A 103 6.70 4.16 2.00
C ILE A 103 7.06 4.90 3.30
N VAL A 104 8.35 4.95 3.62
CA VAL A 104 8.84 5.66 4.80
C VAL A 104 8.52 7.16 4.67
N GLY A 105 8.07 7.76 5.77
CA GLY A 105 7.63 9.16 5.84
C GLY A 105 6.16 9.39 5.50
N THR A 106 5.46 8.40 4.96
CA THR A 106 4.03 8.53 4.62
C THR A 106 3.12 8.26 5.81
N VAL A 107 1.91 8.84 5.74
CA VAL A 107 0.81 8.57 6.68
C VAL A 107 -0.20 7.67 5.97
N GLN A 108 -0.58 6.58 6.63
CA GLN A 108 -1.61 5.67 6.17
C GLN A 108 -2.74 5.56 7.20
N THR A 109 -3.95 5.32 6.72
CA THR A 109 -5.10 5.01 7.57
C THR A 109 -5.37 3.53 7.49
N VAL A 110 -5.37 2.83 8.64
CA VAL A 110 -5.64 1.40 8.72
C VAL A 110 -6.85 1.14 9.62
N ARG A 111 -7.65 0.15 9.27
CA ARG A 111 -8.74 -0.32 10.13
C ARG A 111 -8.23 -1.43 11.04
N ALA A 112 -8.24 -1.21 12.35
CA ALA A 112 -7.84 -2.18 13.37
C ALA A 112 -8.81 -2.11 14.54
N LEU A 113 -9.02 -3.19 15.29
CA LEU A 113 -9.89 -3.19 16.48
C LEU A 113 -11.29 -2.56 16.28
N GLY A 114 -11.84 -2.62 15.06
CA GLY A 114 -13.14 -2.01 14.72
C GLY A 114 -13.09 -0.55 14.26
N ASP A 115 -11.98 0.17 14.48
CA ASP A 115 -11.84 1.61 14.24
C ASP A 115 -10.71 1.95 13.25
N TYR A 116 -10.58 3.23 12.86
CA TYR A 116 -9.59 3.75 11.91
C TYR A 116 -8.44 4.47 12.63
N PHE A 117 -7.22 3.98 12.41
CA PHE A 117 -5.99 4.52 12.98
C PHE A 117 -5.13 5.16 11.90
N ARG A 118 -4.71 6.40 12.14
CA ARG A 118 -3.71 7.09 11.32
C ARG A 118 -2.33 6.76 11.85
N LEU A 119 -1.48 6.22 10.99
CA LEU A 119 -0.12 5.78 11.31
C LEU A 119 0.87 6.46 10.39
N ARG A 120 1.97 6.97 10.94
CA ARG A 120 3.10 7.44 10.15
C ARG A 120 4.23 6.41 10.20
N SER A 121 4.73 6.01 9.04
CA SER A 121 5.93 5.18 8.93
C SER A 121 7.18 6.04 9.13
N ILE A 122 7.97 5.77 10.16
CA ILE A 122 9.11 6.63 10.54
C ILE A 122 10.43 6.08 9.97
N GLU A 123 10.69 4.79 10.18
CA GLU A 123 11.92 4.11 9.77
C GLU A 123 11.66 2.61 9.60
N ALA A 124 12.43 1.97 8.72
CA ALA A 124 12.30 0.58 8.29
C ALA A 124 13.67 -0.09 8.06
#